data_AF-A0A6C1QT49-F1
#
_entry.id   AF-A0A6C1QT49-F1
#
_cell.length_a   1.000
_cell.length_b   1.000
_cell.length_c   1.000
_cell.angle_alpha   90.00
_cell.angle_beta   90.00
_cell.angle_gamma   90.00
#
_symmetry.space_group_name_H-M   'P 1'
#
loop_
_entity.id
_entity.type
_entity.pdbx_description
1 polymer ?
#
loop_
_entity_poly.entity_id
_entity_poly.type
_entity_poly.pdbx_seq_one_letter_code
_entity_poly.pdbx_strand_id
1 'polypeptide(L)'
;MKQIAVVVFVVLLMGFVLYLANGEREMLPNEVSRYYIEHFTEDTGAGNAVAAIYLNYRMYDTIFEALILITSVIGMMHFFTIGGNK
;
A
#
# COMPACT_ATOMS: atom_id res chain seq x y z
N MET A 1 20.85 16.00 21.52
CA MET A 1 21.44 14.63 21.57
C MET A 1 20.43 13.54 21.22
N LYS A 2 19.26 13.44 21.87
CA LYS A 2 18.24 12.41 21.56
C LYS A 2 17.73 12.44 20.11
N GLN A 3 17.45 13.63 19.56
CA GLN A 3 17.00 13.75 18.16
C GLN A 3 18.07 13.30 17.15
N ILE A 4 19.35 13.60 17.42
CA ILE A 4 20.47 13.14 16.58
C ILE A 4 20.58 11.62 16.63
N ALA A 5 20.44 11.01 17.81
CA ALA A 5 20.43 9.55 17.94
C ALA A 5 19.26 8.90 17.18
N VAL A 6 18.06 9.50 17.20
CA VAL A 6 16.90 9.02 16.43
C VAL A 6 17.15 9.12 14.93
N VAL A 7 17.68 10.23 14.45
CA VAL A 7 17.98 10.40 13.01
C VAL A 7 19.03 9.37 12.56
N VAL A 8 20.10 9.18 13.33
CA VAL A 8 21.13 8.17 13.03
C VAL A 8 20.52 6.77 13.00
N PHE A 9 19.65 6.44 13.96
CA PHE A 9 18.96 5.15 14.00
C PHE A 9 18.07 4.92 12.78
N VAL A 10 17.27 5.92 12.37
CA VAL A 10 16.39 5.82 11.19
C VAL A 10 17.21 5.63 9.91
N VAL A 11 18.33 6.35 9.76
CA VAL A 11 19.21 6.23 8.60
C VAL A 11 19.86 4.85 8.55
N LEU A 12 20.34 4.33 9.69
CA LEU A 12 20.91 2.99 9.77
C LEU A 12 19.86 1.91 9.45
N LEU A 13 18.63 2.07 9.97
CA LEU A 13 17.53 1.14 9.71
C LEU A 13 17.13 1.16 8.23
N MET A 14 17.04 2.35 7.62
CA MET A 14 16.80 2.49 6.18
C MET A 14 17.92 1.82 5.37
N GLY A 15 19.19 2.07 5.70
CA GLY A 15 20.33 1.45 5.03
C GLY A 15 20.33 -0.08 5.15
N PHE A 16 19.96 -0.60 6.33
CA PHE A 16 19.82 -2.02 6.57
C PHE A 16 18.70 -2.65 5.74
N VAL A 17 17.51 -2.03 5.68
CA VAL A 17 16.39 -2.48 4.85
C VAL A 17 16.79 -2.50 3.36
N LEU A 18 17.47 -1.46 2.89
CA LEU A 18 17.94 -1.38 1.50
C LEU A 18 19.00 -2.46 1.20
N TYR A 19 19.91 -2.73 2.14
CA TYR A 19 20.88 -3.80 2.02
C TYR A 19 20.20 -5.17 1.87
N LEU A 20 19.21 -5.47 2.71
CA LEU A 20 18.42 -6.71 2.60
C LEU A 20 17.63 -6.77 1.28
N ALA A 21 17.04 -5.66 0.83
CA ALA A 21 16.22 -5.62 -0.37
C ALA A 21 17.01 -5.80 -1.69
N ASN A 22 18.32 -5.57 -1.65
CA ASN A 22 19.24 -5.82 -2.77
C ASN A 22 19.86 -7.22 -2.76
N GLY A 23 19.63 -8.03 -1.73
CA GLY A 23 19.96 -9.45 -1.76
C GLY A 23 19.25 -10.13 -2.93
N GLU A 24 19.91 -11.11 -3.55
CA GLU A 24 19.41 -11.79 -4.76
C GLU A 24 17.95 -12.19 -4.58
N ARG A 25 17.09 -11.61 -5.42
CA ARG A 25 15.68 -11.97 -5.47
C ARG A 25 15.60 -13.31 -6.16
N GLU A 26 15.39 -14.37 -5.40
CA GLU A 26 14.96 -15.64 -5.98
C GLU A 26 13.74 -15.35 -6.87
N MET A 27 13.89 -15.57 -8.18
CA MET A 27 12.79 -15.59 -9.14
C MET A 27 11.96 -16.83 -8.85
N LEU A 28 11.25 -16.84 -7.72
CA LEU A 28 10.26 -17.84 -7.43
C LEU A 28 9.22 -17.80 -8.56
N PRO A 29 8.90 -18.94 -9.19
CA PRO A 29 7.81 -19.01 -10.15
C PRO A 29 6.53 -18.55 -9.44
N ASN A 30 6.09 -17.32 -9.72
CA ASN A 30 4.89 -16.81 -9.10
C ASN A 30 3.68 -17.33 -9.88
N GLU A 31 3.30 -18.57 -9.60
CA GLU A 31 2.15 -19.25 -10.22
C GLU A 31 0.88 -18.42 -10.11
N VAL A 32 0.70 -17.72 -8.99
CA VAL A 32 -0.44 -16.82 -8.76
C VAL A 32 -0.40 -15.62 -9.70
N SER A 33 0.76 -14.98 -9.87
CA SER A 33 0.89 -13.88 -10.84
C SER A 33 0.62 -14.35 -12.27
N ARG A 34 1.08 -15.54 -12.62
CA ARG A 34 0.84 -16.13 -13.95
C ARG A 34 -0.65 -16.39 -14.16
N TYR A 35 -1.30 -17.01 -13.19
CA TYR A 35 -2.74 -17.25 -13.21
C TYR A 35 -3.52 -15.95 -13.45
N TYR A 36 -3.22 -14.89 -12.70
CA TYR A 36 -3.89 -13.60 -12.89
C TYR A 36 -3.64 -12.99 -14.27
N ILE A 37 -2.42 -13.09 -14.82
CA ILE A 37 -2.14 -12.56 -16.16
C ILE A 37 -2.91 -13.34 -17.24
N GLU A 38 -3.03 -14.65 -17.08
CA GLU A 38 -3.65 -15.53 -18.07
C GLU A 38 -5.20 -15.51 -18.00
N HIS A 39 -5.80 -15.37 -16.81
CA HIS A 39 -7.24 -15.58 -16.62
C HIS A 39 -8.04 -14.33 -16.23
N PHE A 40 -7.41 -13.16 -15.97
CA PHE A 40 -8.14 -11.99 -15.45
C PHE A 40 -9.33 -11.55 -16.30
N THR A 41 -9.22 -11.64 -17.64
CA THR A 41 -10.31 -11.20 -18.53
C THR A 41 -11.51 -12.15 -18.44
N GLU A 42 -11.26 -13.46 -18.32
CA GLU A 42 -12.32 -14.47 -18.21
C GLU A 42 -12.97 -14.44 -16.83
N ASP A 43 -12.17 -14.36 -15.76
CA ASP A 43 -12.66 -14.38 -14.38
C ASP A 43 -13.44 -13.12 -14.00
N THR A 44 -13.08 -11.96 -14.57
CA THR A 44 -13.56 -10.65 -14.09
C THR A 44 -14.21 -9.77 -15.15
N GLY A 45 -14.05 -10.11 -16.44
CA GLY A 45 -14.50 -9.27 -17.56
C GLY A 45 -13.70 -7.96 -17.73
N ALA A 46 -12.69 -7.70 -16.91
CA ALA A 46 -11.90 -6.48 -16.99
C ALA A 46 -10.90 -6.54 -18.17
N GLY A 47 -10.82 -5.46 -18.95
CA GLY A 47 -9.83 -5.33 -20.03
C GLY A 47 -8.41 -4.98 -19.56
N ASN A 48 -8.19 -4.85 -18.24
CA ASN A 48 -6.89 -4.53 -17.65
C ASN A 48 -6.64 -5.42 -16.42
N ALA A 49 -5.53 -6.16 -16.44
CA ALA A 49 -5.13 -7.06 -15.36
C ALA A 49 -4.95 -6.35 -14.01
N VAL A 50 -4.43 -5.13 -14.02
CA VAL A 50 -4.25 -4.33 -12.79
C VAL A 50 -5.61 -3.95 -12.19
N ALA A 51 -6.57 -3.56 -13.03
CA ALA A 51 -7.92 -3.25 -12.58
C ALA A 51 -8.64 -4.50 -12.06
N ALA A 52 -8.44 -5.66 -12.70
CA ALA A 52 -8.95 -6.94 -12.23
C ALA A 52 -8.44 -7.28 -10.82
N ILE A 53 -7.17 -6.99 -10.53
CA ILE A 53 -6.61 -7.19 -9.19
C ILE A 53 -7.28 -6.26 -8.18
N TYR A 54 -7.32 -4.94 -8.43
CA TYR A 54 -7.84 -3.99 -7.44
C TYR A 54 -9.35 -4.11 -7.19
N LEU A 55 -10.13 -4.41 -8.24
CA LEU A 55 -11.60 -4.33 -8.19
C LEU A 55 -12.26 -5.70 -8.04
N ASN A 56 -11.57 -6.81 -8.33
CA ASN A 56 -12.12 -8.15 -8.20
C ASN A 56 -11.29 -9.01 -7.26
N TYR A 57 -10.08 -9.43 -7.65
CA TYR A 57 -9.31 -10.40 -6.85
C TYR A 57 -8.94 -9.89 -5.44
N ARG A 58 -8.71 -8.57 -5.30
CA ARG A 58 -8.33 -7.91 -4.03
C ARG A 58 -9.25 -6.73 -3.69
N MET A 59 -10.54 -6.88 -3.99
CA MET A 59 -11.57 -5.85 -3.76
C MET A 59 -11.58 -5.32 -2.32
N TYR A 60 -11.40 -6.19 -1.31
CA TYR A 60 -11.43 -5.79 0.10
C TYR A 60 -10.31 -4.83 0.49
N ASP A 61 -9.10 -5.02 -0.04
CA ASP A 61 -7.96 -4.13 0.25
C ASP A 61 -8.27 -2.71 -0.26
N THR A 62 -8.79 -2.59 -1.48
CA THR A 62 -9.18 -1.30 -2.08
C THR A 62 -10.36 -0.65 -1.34
N ILE A 63 -11.37 -1.42 -0.92
CA ILE A 63 -12.50 -0.90 -0.14
C ILE A 63 -12.02 -0.33 1.19
N PHE A 64 -11.11 -1.02 1.87
CA PHE A 64 -10.58 -0.53 3.14
C PHE A 64 -9.65 0.67 2.97
N GLU A 65 -8.87 0.76 1.89
CA GLU A 65 -8.16 2.00 1.55
C GLU A 65 -9.12 3.18 1.38
N ALA A 66 -10.20 3.00 0.63
CA ALA A 66 -11.22 4.05 0.44
C ALA A 66 -11.89 4.43 1.77
N LEU A 67 -12.19 3.45 2.63
CA LEU A 67 -12.76 3.68 3.96
C LEU A 67 -11.81 4.49 4.86
N ILE A 68 -10.52 4.15 4.86
CA ILE A 68 -9.50 4.89 5.61
C ILE A 68 -9.39 6.33 5.10
N LEU A 69 -9.44 6.53 3.78
CA LEU A 69 -9.41 7.87 3.19
C LEU A 69 -10.63 8.69 3.61
N ILE A 70 -11.83 8.12 3.49
CA ILE A 70 -13.09 8.79 3.88
C ILE A 70 -13.09 9.12 5.38
N THR A 71 -12.74 8.17 6.24
CA THR A 71 -12.66 8.39 7.69
C THR A 71 -11.61 9.45 8.05
N SER A 72 -10.47 9.49 7.35
CA SER A 72 -9.45 10.54 7.53
C SER A 72 -9.97 11.93 7.17
N VAL A 73 -10.71 12.06 6.07
CA VAL A 73 -11.32 13.32 5.65
C VAL A 73 -12.41 13.77 6.64
N ILE A 74 -13.28 12.85 7.09
CA ILE A 74 -14.30 13.14 8.11
C ILE A 74 -13.65 13.62 9.41
N GLY A 75 -12.62 12.90 9.87
CA GLY A 75 -11.85 13.28 11.06
C GLY A 75 -11.25 14.67 10.92
N MET A 76 -10.59 14.95 9.79
CA MET A 76 -10.02 16.27 9.49
C MET A 76 -11.08 17.37 9.56
N MET A 77 -12.22 17.22 8.89
CA MET A 77 -13.29 18.23 8.90
C MET A 77 -13.83 18.50 10.31
N HIS A 78 -14.04 17.43 11.11
CA HIS A 78 -14.53 17.55 12.47
C HIS A 78 -13.55 18.30 13.38
N PHE A 79 -12.27 17.93 13.34
CA PHE A 79 -11.25 18.60 14.16
C PHE A 79 -10.92 20.02 13.68
N PHE A 80 -10.96 20.27 12.37
CA PHE A 80 -10.69 21.59 11.80
C PHE A 80 -11.78 22.61 12.17
N THR A 81 -13.06 22.18 12.22
CA THR A 81 -14.17 23.04 12.64
C THR A 81 -14.05 23.44 14.12
N ILE A 82 -13.56 22.55 14.98
CA ILE A 82 -13.37 22.82 16.42
C ILE A 82 -12.21 23.78 16.67
N GLY A 83 -11.17 23.77 15.82
CA GLY A 83 -10.01 24.66 15.92
C GLY A 83 -10.24 26.08 15.39
N GLY A 84 -11.29 26.30 14.58
CA GLY A 84 -11.60 27.59 13.94
C GLY A 84 -12.44 28.56 14.79
N ASN A 85 -12.84 28.18 16.00
CA ASN A 85 -13.55 29.07 16.94
C ASN A 85 -12.59 29.65 17.99
N LYS A 86 -11.48 30.23 17.51
CA LYS A 86 -10.62 31.17 18.23
C LYS A 86 -10.41 32.40 17.35
#